data_AF-A0A510BEA1-F1
#
_entry.id   AF-A0A510BEA1-F1
#
_cell.length_a   1.000
_cell.length_b   1.000
_cell.length_c   1.000
_cell.angle_alpha   90.00
_cell.angle_beta   90.00
_cell.angle_gamma   90.00
#
_symmetry.space_group_name_H-M   'P 1'
#
loop_
_entity.id
_entity.type
_entity.pdbx_description
1 polymer ?
#
loop_
_entity_poly.entity_id
_entity_poly.type
_entity_poly.pdbx_seq_one_letter_code
_entity_poly.pdbx_strand_id
1 'polypeptide(L)'
;MYQWKLSEIVDNGLCAKCSTCAIVCPNNIVIFEDVPKLKEECLRKGHGMCYEVCPRVSSGGYQIRIRAGFKEREEYCYGRGDIEGQDGGVVTAFLKYLLENNKIDGAIVVGDECWKPVSMIVQDPKDIERSARSKYTISTLDALRTAGEIGIERVAVVGLPCQISGLRKLQYFPYLAKYNGEIGWDGRMVNFPRIEYLIGLFCMGKFEEESIDRVLEKNNLKREDIEKFDIKRGTFIMITKEGERYTVPLEELNYCEGCRICRDFDSVMADVSVGSVGSPEGYSTVIVRTEKGEDIKEAIELKEGVDIESIERMRKLKMKKFRREIEERGKKGKKISYYWITDYGGVGKRADNTHFIRIRGKPCGWYSTEEIRDIVEITEKYGGRIKITDRGAFEIHSIHPMDVEDTVLELHRRGFITGSEGPLVRAVLGCPGGGNCSSGLVDTKELCTLIDERFKEYPAPYKFKIAISGCPNKCVRPQIHDIGIVGVKYPETNENCNGCGRCADVCKVDAIDVRGKTSYTNYNLCIGCGKCIKACPNEGREVKEEGYMVYVGGKSGRDIVFGVPLRLMDVDGIINLIESVLKVYSKYAEKPQRERLSAVMSRVGVGRFLEEVKSGLKNENNNR
;
A
#
# COMPACT_ATOMS: atom_id res chain seq x y z
N MET A 1 13.66 29.85 17.00
CA MET A 1 12.64 28.94 16.42
C MET A 1 13.09 27.51 16.71
N TYR A 2 12.23 26.66 17.27
CA TYR A 2 12.60 25.29 17.66
C TYR A 2 12.96 24.43 16.44
N GLN A 3 13.90 23.50 16.59
CA GLN A 3 14.30 22.60 15.51
C GLN A 3 13.17 21.59 15.23
N TRP A 4 12.65 21.59 14.00
CA TRP A 4 11.57 20.69 13.61
C TRP A 4 11.76 20.18 12.19
N LYS A 5 11.82 18.85 12.01
CA LYS A 5 12.07 18.23 10.70
C LYS A 5 11.06 18.67 9.62
N LEU A 6 9.81 18.96 9.99
CA LEU A 6 8.79 19.44 9.06
C LEU A 6 8.92 20.91 8.66
N SER A 7 9.80 21.71 9.30
CA SER A 7 10.16 23.05 8.81
C SER A 7 10.67 23.00 7.37
N GLU A 8 11.29 21.89 6.96
CA GLU A 8 11.67 21.63 5.57
C GLU A 8 10.49 21.63 4.57
N ILE A 9 9.28 21.39 5.04
CA ILE A 9 8.04 21.43 4.26
C ILE A 9 7.32 22.76 4.46
N VAL A 10 7.17 23.19 5.72
CA VAL A 10 6.41 24.39 6.09
C VAL A 10 7.08 25.66 5.57
N ASP A 11 8.35 25.87 5.91
CA ASP A 11 9.08 27.10 5.59
C ASP A 11 9.38 27.24 4.08
N ASN A 12 9.21 26.15 3.34
CA ASN A 12 9.41 26.12 1.88
C ASN A 12 8.09 26.21 1.09
N GLY A 13 6.97 26.53 1.76
CA GLY A 13 5.67 26.71 1.12
C GLY A 13 5.07 25.42 0.54
N LEU A 14 5.57 24.25 0.98
CA LEU A 14 5.13 22.94 0.48
C LEU A 14 3.94 22.39 1.29
N CYS A 15 3.70 22.92 2.50
CA CYS A 15 2.69 22.41 3.42
C CYS A 15 1.28 22.43 2.79
N ALA A 16 0.61 21.28 2.80
CA ALA A 16 -0.76 21.16 2.30
C ALA A 16 -1.80 21.77 3.25
N LYS A 17 -1.40 22.26 4.43
CA LYS A 17 -2.29 22.80 5.48
C LYS A 17 -3.43 21.82 5.84
N CYS A 18 -3.10 20.54 6.03
CA CYS A 18 -4.08 19.47 6.26
C CYS A 18 -4.27 19.08 7.73
N SER A 19 -3.56 19.71 8.67
CA SER A 19 -3.56 19.48 10.13
C SER A 19 -3.15 18.08 10.63
N THR A 20 -2.94 17.08 9.76
CA THR A 20 -2.61 15.70 10.18
C THR A 20 -1.42 15.62 11.15
N CYS A 21 -0.40 16.48 10.98
CA CYS A 21 0.76 16.53 11.88
C CYS A 21 0.43 16.99 13.30
N ALA A 22 -0.57 17.86 13.47
CA ALA A 22 -1.03 18.35 14.78
C ALA A 22 -1.84 17.26 15.49
N ILE A 23 -2.74 16.60 14.76
CA ILE A 23 -3.59 15.50 15.24
C ILE A 23 -2.74 14.37 15.84
N VAL A 24 -1.62 14.01 15.20
CA VAL A 24 -0.79 12.87 15.62
C VAL A 24 0.23 13.17 16.71
N CYS A 25 0.33 14.42 17.18
CA CYS A 25 1.34 14.81 18.15
C CYS A 25 0.92 14.40 19.58
N PRO A 26 1.60 13.43 20.23
CA PRO A 26 1.19 12.96 21.55
C PRO A 26 1.29 14.03 22.64
N ASN A 27 2.29 14.90 22.56
CA ASN A 27 2.51 15.95 23.54
C ASN A 27 1.73 17.24 23.25
N ASN A 28 0.89 17.26 22.19
CA ASN A 28 0.11 18.44 21.79
C ASN A 28 0.95 19.74 21.64
N ILE A 29 2.21 19.60 21.20
CA ILE A 29 3.14 20.72 21.00
C ILE A 29 3.09 21.31 19.58
N VAL A 30 2.40 20.65 18.65
CA VAL A 30 2.19 21.14 17.28
C VAL A 30 0.83 21.82 17.25
N ILE A 31 0.82 23.14 17.16
CA ILE A 31 -0.40 23.96 17.04
C ILE A 31 -0.60 24.36 15.59
N PHE A 32 -1.84 24.71 15.23
CA PHE A 32 -2.20 25.07 13.87
C PHE A 32 -2.71 26.52 13.81
N GLU A 33 -1.87 27.44 13.34
CA GLU A 33 -2.17 28.86 13.14
C GLU A 33 -1.86 29.22 11.68
N ASP A 34 -2.83 28.99 10.78
CA ASP A 34 -2.68 28.99 9.31
C ASP A 34 -1.73 27.90 8.75
N VAL A 35 -0.53 27.78 9.34
CA VAL A 35 0.44 26.71 9.14
C VAL A 35 0.77 26.06 10.49
N PRO A 36 1.19 24.78 10.50
CA PRO A 36 1.55 24.13 11.75
C PRO A 36 2.86 24.70 12.31
N LYS A 37 2.89 24.98 13.61
CA LYS A 37 4.05 25.52 14.35
C LYS A 37 4.26 24.74 15.64
N LEU A 38 5.50 24.78 16.16
CA LEU A 38 5.80 24.27 17.49
C LEU A 38 5.60 25.36 18.53
N LYS A 39 4.76 25.10 19.54
CA LYS A 39 4.64 25.97 20.73
C LYS A 39 5.76 25.72 21.76
N GLU A 40 6.31 24.52 21.77
CA GLU A 40 7.36 24.05 22.69
C GLU A 40 8.42 23.23 21.94
N GLU A 41 9.57 23.01 22.56
CA GLU A 41 10.64 22.20 21.96
C GLU A 41 10.20 20.74 21.78
N CYS A 42 10.33 20.23 20.55
CA CYS A 42 10.19 18.81 20.29
C CYS A 42 11.50 18.08 20.60
N LEU A 43 11.53 17.25 21.65
CA LEU A 43 12.71 16.47 22.01
C LEU A 43 13.14 15.48 20.91
N ARG A 44 12.23 15.09 20.01
CA ARG A 44 12.51 14.26 18.82
C ARG A 44 12.93 15.09 17.61
N LYS A 45 12.96 16.42 17.72
CA LYS A 45 13.28 17.37 16.64
C LYS A 45 12.43 17.14 15.37
N GLY A 46 11.21 16.64 15.52
CA GLY A 46 10.29 16.30 14.43
C GLY A 46 10.53 14.95 13.75
N HIS A 47 11.45 14.10 14.23
CA HIS A 47 11.63 12.72 13.75
C HIS A 47 10.56 11.79 14.33
N GLY A 48 9.32 11.99 13.88
CA GLY A 48 8.14 11.41 14.50
C GLY A 48 7.01 11.07 13.51
N MET A 49 5.91 10.54 14.04
CA MET A 49 4.62 10.36 13.38
C MET A 49 4.23 11.60 12.59
N CYS A 50 4.40 12.80 13.13
CA CYS A 50 4.05 14.04 12.41
C CYS A 50 4.74 14.13 11.03
N TYR A 51 6.02 13.74 10.96
CA TYR A 51 6.79 13.72 9.72
C TYR A 51 6.36 12.55 8.83
N GLU A 52 6.23 11.36 9.42
CA GLU A 52 5.87 10.12 8.71
C GLU A 52 4.47 10.18 8.10
N VAL A 53 3.48 10.84 8.72
CA VAL A 53 2.11 10.97 8.16
C VAL A 53 1.97 12.14 7.20
N CYS A 54 2.94 13.05 7.14
CA CYS A 54 2.85 14.22 6.26
C CYS A 54 2.76 13.80 4.79
N PRO A 55 1.69 14.14 4.05
CA PRO A 55 1.53 13.75 2.64
C PRO A 55 2.56 14.41 1.71
N ARG A 56 3.24 15.45 2.20
CA ARG A 56 4.29 16.20 1.48
C ARG A 56 5.69 15.69 1.73
N VAL A 57 5.86 14.75 2.66
CA VAL A 57 7.11 14.00 2.87
C VAL A 57 7.10 12.75 1.98
N SER A 58 5.97 12.05 1.96
CA SER A 58 5.74 10.85 1.15
C SER A 58 4.24 10.66 1.01
N SER A 59 3.77 10.23 -0.15
CA SER A 59 2.38 9.83 -0.35
C SER A 59 2.03 8.47 0.28
N GLY A 60 2.99 7.54 0.30
CA GLY A 60 2.78 6.14 0.70
C GLY A 60 1.87 5.35 -0.25
N GLY A 61 1.54 5.92 -1.43
CA GLY A 61 0.44 5.46 -2.28
C GLY A 61 0.54 4.00 -2.70
N TYR A 62 1.72 3.51 -3.07
CA TYR A 62 1.90 2.12 -3.51
C TYR A 62 1.49 1.11 -2.42
N GLN A 63 2.00 1.27 -1.19
CA GLN A 63 1.70 0.35 -0.08
C GLN A 63 0.25 0.46 0.40
N ILE A 64 -0.29 1.68 0.42
CA ILE A 64 -1.67 1.92 0.84
C ILE A 64 -2.64 1.26 -0.14
N ARG A 65 -2.45 1.43 -1.46
CA ARG A 65 -3.36 0.89 -2.48
C ARG A 65 -3.47 -0.63 -2.41
N ILE A 66 -2.34 -1.33 -2.25
CA ILE A 66 -2.33 -2.79 -2.11
C ILE A 66 -3.06 -3.22 -0.83
N ARG A 67 -2.81 -2.56 0.30
CA ARG A 67 -3.34 -2.98 1.61
C ARG A 67 -4.81 -2.65 1.82
N ALA A 68 -5.26 -1.53 1.27
CA ALA A 68 -6.66 -1.14 1.32
C ALA A 68 -7.52 -1.85 0.27
N GLY A 69 -6.93 -2.71 -0.58
CA GLY A 69 -7.67 -3.49 -1.56
C GLY A 69 -8.34 -2.60 -2.61
N PHE A 70 -7.62 -1.60 -3.14
CA PHE A 70 -8.16 -0.76 -4.19
C PHE A 70 -8.46 -1.61 -5.43
N LYS A 71 -9.63 -1.40 -6.03
CA LYS A 71 -10.03 -2.05 -7.28
C LYS A 71 -9.07 -1.69 -8.41
N GLU A 72 -8.84 -2.62 -9.34
CA GLU A 72 -8.04 -2.37 -10.54
C GLU A 72 -8.69 -1.33 -11.46
N ARG A 73 -10.02 -1.31 -11.51
CA ARG A 73 -10.82 -0.33 -12.25
C ARG A 73 -11.71 0.44 -11.29
N GLU A 74 -11.67 1.76 -11.39
CA GLU A 74 -12.56 2.65 -10.67
C GLU A 74 -13.97 2.57 -11.26
N GLU A 75 -14.98 2.63 -10.40
CA GLU A 75 -16.38 2.68 -10.83
C GLU A 75 -16.88 4.12 -10.75
N TYR A 76 -17.45 4.61 -11.85
CA TYR A 76 -17.93 5.97 -12.01
C TYR A 76 -19.45 5.99 -12.11
N CYS A 77 -20.10 6.57 -11.12
CA CYS A 77 -21.54 6.72 -11.09
C CYS A 77 -21.91 8.14 -10.66
N TYR A 78 -23.17 8.53 -10.81
CA TYR A 78 -23.69 9.74 -10.21
C TYR A 78 -24.97 9.45 -9.44
N GLY A 79 -25.23 10.26 -8.41
CA GLY A 79 -26.38 10.09 -7.53
C GLY A 79 -26.82 11.42 -6.95
N ARG A 80 -28.00 11.39 -6.34
CA ARG A 80 -28.57 12.49 -5.57
C ARG A 80 -29.18 11.90 -4.31
N GLY A 81 -28.75 12.39 -3.17
CA GLY A 81 -29.35 12.06 -1.88
C GLY A 81 -30.66 12.80 -1.65
N ASP A 82 -31.46 12.28 -0.74
CA ASP A 82 -32.80 12.79 -0.40
C ASP A 82 -32.77 14.04 0.50
N ILE A 83 -31.58 14.55 0.82
CA ILE A 83 -31.38 15.67 1.75
C ILE A 83 -30.87 16.89 0.97
N GLU A 84 -31.36 18.07 1.32
CA GLU A 84 -30.83 19.33 0.81
C GLU A 84 -29.36 19.49 1.24
N GLY A 85 -28.46 19.48 0.27
CA GLY A 85 -27.03 19.64 0.49
C GLY A 85 -26.36 20.13 -0.79
N GLN A 86 -25.14 20.65 -0.66
CA GLN A 86 -24.41 21.09 -1.83
C GLN A 86 -24.14 19.90 -2.78
N ASP A 87 -24.29 20.15 -4.08
CA ASP A 87 -24.01 19.18 -5.15
C ASP A 87 -24.83 17.87 -5.03
N GLY A 88 -26.04 17.92 -4.47
CA GLY A 88 -26.96 16.79 -4.48
C GLY A 88 -26.91 15.90 -3.24
N GLY A 89 -26.31 16.33 -2.13
CA GLY A 89 -26.54 15.73 -0.79
C GLY A 89 -25.98 14.30 -0.59
N VAL A 90 -25.17 13.81 -1.52
CA VAL A 90 -24.69 12.41 -1.53
C VAL A 90 -23.86 12.05 -0.30
N VAL A 91 -22.91 12.90 0.09
CA VAL A 91 -22.08 12.64 1.27
C VAL A 91 -22.93 12.58 2.53
N THR A 92 -23.88 13.50 2.67
CA THR A 92 -24.79 13.56 3.82
C THR A 92 -25.65 12.31 3.92
N ALA A 93 -26.26 11.89 2.81
CA ALA A 93 -27.08 10.67 2.76
C ALA A 93 -26.26 9.41 3.08
N PHE A 94 -25.02 9.33 2.58
CA PHE A 94 -24.16 8.19 2.89
C PHE A 94 -23.75 8.15 4.38
N LEU A 95 -23.35 9.28 4.97
CA LEU A 95 -23.04 9.35 6.39
C LEU A 95 -24.23 8.98 7.28
N LYS A 96 -25.44 9.43 6.91
CA LYS A 96 -26.69 9.07 7.59
C LYS A 96 -26.91 7.56 7.55
N TYR A 97 -26.82 6.94 6.36
CA TYR A 97 -26.92 5.49 6.21
C TYR A 97 -25.90 4.76 7.11
N LEU A 98 -24.65 5.20 7.14
CA LEU A 98 -23.60 4.57 7.95
C LEU A 98 -23.89 4.64 9.46
N LEU A 99 -24.42 5.77 9.96
CA LEU A 99 -24.82 5.94 11.36
C LEU A 99 -26.06 5.09 11.69
N GLU A 100 -27.11 5.16 10.87
CA GLU A 100 -28.38 4.44 11.09
C GLU A 100 -28.22 2.91 11.05
N ASN A 101 -27.27 2.42 10.25
CA ASN A 101 -26.94 0.99 10.15
C ASN A 101 -25.79 0.57 11.09
N ASN A 102 -25.38 1.42 12.03
CA ASN A 102 -24.34 1.12 13.03
C ASN A 102 -22.99 0.65 12.41
N LYS A 103 -22.69 1.15 11.20
CA LYS A 103 -21.40 0.92 10.53
C LYS A 103 -20.31 1.81 11.11
N ILE A 104 -20.69 2.98 11.64
CA ILE A 104 -19.81 3.94 12.35
C ILE A 104 -20.51 4.46 13.61
N ASP A 105 -19.72 4.91 14.58
CA ASP A 105 -20.20 5.51 15.84
C ASP A 105 -20.22 7.04 15.78
N GLY A 106 -19.52 7.62 14.81
CA GLY A 106 -19.50 9.06 14.54
C GLY A 106 -18.91 9.40 13.17
N ALA A 107 -19.22 10.59 12.68
CA ALA A 107 -18.65 11.15 11.45
C ALA A 107 -17.82 12.39 11.78
N ILE A 108 -16.61 12.46 11.23
CA ILE A 108 -15.75 13.63 11.28
C ILE A 108 -15.96 14.43 9.99
N VAL A 109 -16.53 15.62 10.14
CA VAL A 109 -16.88 16.51 9.03
C VAL A 109 -16.37 17.92 9.28
N VAL A 110 -16.44 18.76 8.25
CA VAL A 110 -16.09 20.18 8.32
C VAL A 110 -17.37 21.01 8.19
N GLY A 111 -17.86 21.50 9.32
CA GLY A 111 -18.91 22.52 9.39
C GLY A 111 -18.36 23.93 9.16
N ASP A 112 -19.12 24.93 9.55
CA ASP A 112 -18.64 26.30 9.62
C ASP A 112 -19.28 27.11 10.75
N GLU A 113 -18.52 28.10 11.21
CA GLU A 113 -18.99 29.23 11.99
C GLU A 113 -18.79 30.49 11.13
N CYS A 114 -19.87 31.03 10.57
CA CYS A 114 -19.81 32.17 9.63
C CYS A 114 -18.80 31.93 8.49
N TRP A 115 -18.91 30.80 7.77
CA TRP A 115 -17.99 30.39 6.69
C TRP A 115 -16.54 30.10 7.09
N LYS A 116 -16.18 30.21 8.38
CA LYS A 116 -14.89 29.70 8.88
C LYS A 116 -15.01 28.19 9.09
N PRO A 117 -14.18 27.36 8.43
CA PRO A 117 -14.29 25.92 8.56
C PRO A 117 -14.00 25.45 9.99
N VAL A 118 -14.92 24.69 10.58
CA VAL A 118 -14.76 24.10 11.91
C VAL A 118 -14.88 22.59 11.81
N SER A 119 -13.91 21.88 12.40
CA SER A 119 -13.95 20.42 12.47
C SER A 119 -14.96 19.98 13.53
N MET A 120 -15.90 19.11 13.16
CA MET A 120 -16.99 18.67 14.03
C MET A 120 -17.08 17.15 14.09
N ILE A 121 -17.55 16.65 15.24
CA ILE A 121 -17.98 15.27 15.44
C ILE A 121 -19.50 15.24 15.32
N VAL A 122 -20.01 14.40 14.43
CA VAL A 122 -21.46 14.20 14.24
C VAL A 122 -21.82 12.78 14.63
N GLN A 123 -22.73 12.63 15.60
CA GLN A 123 -23.24 11.33 16.06
C GLN A 123 -24.74 11.17 15.77
N ASP A 124 -25.51 12.25 15.73
CA ASP A 124 -26.90 12.25 15.28
C ASP A 124 -26.95 12.61 13.78
N PRO A 125 -27.58 11.78 12.93
CA PRO A 125 -27.77 12.08 11.51
C PRO A 125 -28.38 13.46 11.23
N LYS A 126 -29.22 14.00 12.13
CA LYS A 126 -29.84 15.33 11.98
C LYS A 126 -28.82 16.47 12.00
N ASP A 127 -27.69 16.28 12.68
CA ASP A 127 -26.66 17.31 12.79
C ASP A 127 -25.73 17.36 11.57
N ILE A 128 -25.84 16.41 10.64
CA ILE A 128 -25.02 16.38 9.41
C ILE A 128 -25.33 17.58 8.50
N GLU A 129 -26.59 18.02 8.45
CA GLU A 129 -27.05 19.11 7.58
C GLU A 129 -26.28 20.42 7.82
N ARG A 130 -25.87 20.67 9.07
CA ARG A 130 -25.06 21.85 9.46
C ARG A 130 -23.68 21.87 8.78
N SER A 131 -23.22 20.74 8.25
CA SER A 131 -21.92 20.61 7.58
C SER A 131 -21.99 20.66 6.05
N ALA A 132 -23.19 20.68 5.45
CA ALA A 132 -23.40 20.42 4.02
C ALA A 132 -22.97 21.54 3.05
N ARG A 133 -22.54 22.71 3.55
CA ARG A 133 -22.09 23.86 2.74
C ARG A 133 -20.65 23.68 2.25
N SER A 134 -20.31 24.18 1.05
CA SER A 134 -18.93 24.20 0.55
C SER A 134 -18.08 25.24 1.24
N LYS A 135 -16.90 24.86 1.72
CA LYS A 135 -15.90 25.80 2.24
C LYS A 135 -14.62 25.69 1.43
N TYR A 136 -14.15 26.83 0.94
CA TYR A 136 -12.99 26.89 0.04
C TYR A 136 -11.70 27.36 0.72
N THR A 137 -11.73 27.59 2.04
CA THR A 137 -10.58 28.00 2.86
C THR A 137 -9.94 26.82 3.60
N ILE A 138 -8.99 27.09 4.48
CA ILE A 138 -8.24 26.08 5.22
C ILE A 138 -9.14 25.42 6.26
N SER A 139 -9.25 24.09 6.19
CA SER A 139 -9.93 23.27 7.18
C SER A 139 -8.97 22.29 7.86
N THR A 140 -9.19 22.07 9.15
CA THR A 140 -8.50 21.08 9.96
C THR A 140 -9.43 19.90 10.29
N LEU A 141 -8.87 18.82 10.82
CA LEU A 141 -9.62 17.63 11.26
C LEU A 141 -9.33 17.29 12.73
N ASP A 142 -9.14 18.32 13.56
CA ASP A 142 -8.76 18.17 14.97
C ASP A 142 -9.82 17.37 15.78
N ALA A 143 -11.08 17.39 15.34
CA ALA A 143 -12.16 16.60 15.92
C ALA A 143 -11.88 15.10 15.92
N LEU A 144 -11.00 14.59 15.04
CA LEU A 144 -10.59 13.19 15.05
C LEU A 144 -9.87 12.80 16.34
N ARG A 145 -9.03 13.70 16.87
CA ARG A 145 -8.34 13.47 18.16
C ARG A 145 -9.35 13.49 19.30
N THR A 146 -10.20 14.52 19.32
CA THR A 146 -11.27 14.65 20.32
C THR A 146 -12.19 13.43 20.34
N ALA A 147 -12.56 12.90 19.17
CA ALA A 147 -13.38 11.69 19.06
C ALA A 147 -12.76 10.49 19.77
N GLY A 148 -11.45 10.30 19.64
CA GLY A 148 -10.73 9.24 20.36
C GLY A 148 -10.64 9.49 21.86
N GLU A 149 -10.52 10.75 22.28
CA GLU A 149 -10.48 11.14 23.70
C GLU A 149 -11.84 10.94 24.40
N ILE A 150 -12.96 11.14 23.70
CA ILE A 150 -14.32 10.91 24.23
C ILE A 150 -14.81 9.47 24.04
N GLY A 151 -14.00 8.57 23.50
CA GLY A 151 -14.29 7.13 23.42
C GLY A 151 -15.11 6.68 22.21
N ILE A 152 -15.17 7.45 21.13
CA ILE A 152 -15.73 6.98 19.85
C ILE A 152 -14.77 5.96 19.24
N GLU A 153 -15.27 4.78 18.84
CA GLU A 153 -14.43 3.69 18.36
C GLU A 153 -14.29 3.67 16.84
N ARG A 154 -15.37 3.87 16.09
CA ARG A 154 -15.40 3.79 14.62
C ARG A 154 -15.90 5.08 14.00
N VAL A 155 -15.15 5.63 13.06
CA VAL A 155 -15.55 6.88 12.38
C VAL A 155 -15.51 6.80 10.87
N ALA A 156 -16.42 7.53 10.22
CA ALA A 156 -16.23 7.98 8.84
C ALA A 156 -15.61 9.38 8.84
N VAL A 157 -14.71 9.66 7.91
CA VAL A 157 -14.10 10.99 7.78
C VAL A 157 -14.33 11.52 6.37
N VAL A 158 -14.92 12.72 6.30
CA VAL A 158 -15.04 13.48 5.06
C VAL A 158 -13.87 14.45 4.96
N GLY A 159 -13.14 14.42 3.86
CA GLY A 159 -11.95 15.24 3.73
C GLY A 159 -11.53 15.56 2.31
N LEU A 160 -10.69 16.59 2.20
CA LEU A 160 -10.01 16.96 0.97
C LEU A 160 -8.87 15.97 0.67
N PRO A 161 -8.37 15.89 -0.58
CA PRO A 161 -7.36 14.92 -0.97
C PRO A 161 -6.12 14.88 -0.05
N CYS A 162 -5.65 16.04 0.38
CA CYS A 162 -4.49 16.15 1.28
C CYS A 162 -4.75 15.61 2.70
N GLN A 163 -5.98 15.74 3.21
CA GLN A 163 -6.39 15.20 4.50
C GLN A 163 -6.55 13.68 4.37
N ILE A 164 -7.26 13.19 3.35
CA ILE A 164 -7.44 11.76 3.08
C ILE A 164 -6.09 11.05 2.95
N SER A 165 -5.15 11.64 2.22
CA SER A 165 -3.79 11.09 2.08
C SER A 165 -3.07 10.98 3.43
N GLY A 166 -3.12 12.01 4.28
CA GLY A 166 -2.55 11.97 5.62
C GLY A 166 -3.21 10.92 6.53
N LEU A 167 -4.54 10.81 6.47
CA LEU A 167 -5.31 9.85 7.27
C LEU A 167 -5.12 8.41 6.82
N ARG A 168 -4.99 8.13 5.52
CA ARG A 168 -4.61 6.79 5.04
C ARG A 168 -3.24 6.37 5.54
N LYS A 169 -2.29 7.31 5.59
CA LYS A 169 -0.97 7.03 6.17
C LYS A 169 -1.05 6.74 7.66
N LEU A 170 -1.96 7.38 8.39
CA LEU A 170 -2.24 7.05 9.78
C LEU A 170 -2.86 5.65 9.92
N GLN A 171 -3.87 5.31 9.11
CA GLN A 171 -4.54 4.00 9.10
C GLN A 171 -3.55 2.84 8.86
N TYR A 172 -2.57 3.04 7.97
CA TYR A 172 -1.55 2.04 7.64
C TYR A 172 -0.17 2.33 8.24
N PHE A 173 -0.10 3.21 9.24
CA PHE A 173 1.16 3.67 9.84
C PHE A 173 2.12 2.52 10.21
N PRO A 174 1.68 1.42 10.86
CA PRO A 174 2.59 0.33 11.24
C PRO A 174 3.31 -0.31 10.05
N TYR A 175 2.72 -0.26 8.85
CA TYR A 175 3.29 -0.84 7.64
C TYR A 175 4.10 0.16 6.82
N LEU A 176 3.92 1.46 7.03
CA LEU A 176 4.65 2.52 6.32
C LEU A 176 5.89 2.98 7.09
N ALA A 177 5.79 3.07 8.42
CA ALA A 177 6.87 3.51 9.29
C ALA A 177 7.75 2.34 9.76
N LYS A 178 9.03 2.63 10.03
CA LYS A 178 9.97 1.68 10.66
C LYS A 178 9.83 1.61 12.18
N TYR A 179 9.11 2.56 12.76
CA TYR A 179 8.96 2.74 14.20
C TYR A 179 7.49 2.58 14.58
N ASN A 180 7.24 2.23 15.84
CA ASN A 180 5.90 2.20 16.39
C ASN A 180 5.35 3.63 16.54
N GLY A 181 4.04 3.74 16.79
CA GLY A 181 3.43 5.01 17.14
C GLY A 181 4.13 5.66 18.34
N GLU A 182 4.13 6.99 18.34
CA GLU A 182 4.79 7.75 19.38
C GLU A 182 4.04 7.68 20.71
N ILE A 183 4.82 7.62 21.77
CA ILE A 183 4.35 7.68 23.16
C ILE A 183 4.66 9.09 23.67
N GLY A 184 3.67 9.72 24.31
CA GLY A 184 3.78 11.02 24.95
C GLY A 184 4.57 10.98 26.25
N TRP A 185 4.77 12.16 26.84
CA TRP A 185 5.45 12.31 28.14
C TRP A 185 4.69 11.64 29.28
N ASP A 186 3.39 11.45 29.12
CA ASP A 186 2.50 10.72 30.03
C ASP A 186 2.61 9.19 29.89
N GLY A 187 3.47 8.69 28.99
CA GLY A 187 3.63 7.27 28.74
C GLY A 187 2.51 6.65 27.89
N ARG A 188 1.62 7.45 27.30
CA ARG A 188 0.49 6.97 26.50
C ARG A 188 0.65 7.33 25.03
N MET A 189 0.07 6.50 24.15
CA MET A 189 -0.10 6.87 22.75
C MET A 189 -1.33 7.76 22.60
N VAL A 190 -1.37 8.57 21.54
CA VAL A 190 -2.63 9.24 21.18
C VAL A 190 -3.65 8.17 20.81
N ASN A 191 -4.84 8.27 21.42
CA ASN A 191 -5.95 7.42 21.07
C ASN A 191 -6.66 7.99 19.84
N PHE A 192 -6.77 7.20 18.78
CA PHE A 192 -7.54 7.57 17.59
C PHE A 192 -8.67 6.57 17.40
N PRO A 193 -9.87 7.03 16.99
CA PRO A 193 -10.89 6.11 16.52
C PRO A 193 -10.37 5.36 15.28
N ARG A 194 -10.86 4.14 15.08
CA ARG A 194 -10.64 3.41 13.85
C ARG A 194 -11.37 4.11 12.71
N ILE A 195 -10.60 4.57 11.73
CA ILE A 195 -11.14 5.19 10.51
C ILE A 195 -11.69 4.07 9.62
N GLU A 196 -13.01 3.93 9.59
CA GLU A 196 -13.70 2.91 8.82
C GLU A 196 -13.86 3.27 7.35
N TYR A 197 -14.31 4.50 7.12
CA TYR A 197 -14.60 5.05 5.81
C TYR A 197 -13.89 6.39 5.63
N LEU A 198 -13.26 6.56 4.47
CA LEU A 198 -12.71 7.82 4.02
C LEU A 198 -13.49 8.27 2.78
N ILE A 199 -14.26 9.35 2.95
CA ILE A 199 -15.06 9.96 1.90
C ILE A 199 -14.29 11.19 1.40
N GLY A 200 -13.76 11.09 0.19
CA GLY A 200 -12.96 12.13 -0.43
C GLY A 200 -13.83 13.14 -1.18
N LEU A 201 -13.47 14.41 -1.11
CA LEU A 201 -14.11 15.45 -1.93
C LEU A 201 -13.24 15.79 -3.14
N PHE A 202 -13.87 16.22 -4.23
CA PHE A 202 -13.16 16.83 -5.35
C PHE A 202 -12.60 18.19 -4.94
N CYS A 203 -11.35 18.49 -5.29
CA CYS A 203 -10.66 19.68 -4.81
C CYS A 203 -9.68 20.24 -5.85
N MET A 204 -9.93 21.49 -6.26
CA MET A 204 -8.99 22.25 -7.10
C MET A 204 -7.93 23.01 -6.29
N GLY A 205 -8.15 23.25 -5.01
CA GLY A 205 -7.24 23.94 -4.11
C GLY A 205 -8.01 24.67 -3.02
N LYS A 206 -7.27 25.23 -2.06
CA LYS A 206 -7.80 26.08 -0.98
C LYS A 206 -7.34 27.50 -1.21
N PHE A 207 -8.21 28.47 -0.92
CA PHE A 207 -7.88 29.89 -0.96
C PHE A 207 -7.43 30.38 0.41
N GLU A 208 -6.60 31.42 0.39
CA GLU A 208 -6.23 32.18 1.57
C GLU A 208 -7.42 32.99 2.05
N GLU A 209 -7.68 32.98 3.36
CA GLU A 209 -8.85 33.62 3.95
C GLU A 209 -8.86 35.13 3.65
N GLU A 210 -7.71 35.78 3.77
CA GLU A 210 -7.52 37.19 3.43
C GLU A 210 -7.92 37.53 1.99
N SER A 211 -7.75 36.61 1.04
CA SER A 211 -8.12 36.87 -0.36
C SER A 211 -9.62 36.87 -0.57
N ILE A 212 -10.36 36.04 0.19
CA ILE A 212 -11.82 36.05 0.17
C ILE A 212 -12.34 37.32 0.84
N ASP A 213 -11.75 37.72 1.97
CA ASP A 213 -12.16 38.93 2.69
C ASP A 213 -11.98 40.19 1.83
N ARG A 214 -10.84 40.31 1.13
CA ARG A 214 -10.61 41.41 0.17
C ARG A 214 -11.64 41.45 -0.94
N VAL A 215 -12.08 40.29 -1.44
CA VAL A 215 -13.11 40.21 -2.48
C VAL A 215 -14.48 40.62 -1.94
N LEU A 216 -14.84 40.20 -0.72
CA LEU A 216 -16.08 40.61 -0.07
C LEU A 216 -16.10 42.12 0.17
N GLU A 217 -15.03 42.67 0.73
CA GLU A 217 -14.88 44.11 0.98
C GLU A 217 -14.98 44.93 -0.31
N LYS A 218 -14.32 44.49 -1.39
CA LYS A 218 -14.39 45.14 -2.71
C LYS A 218 -15.80 45.21 -3.28
N ASN A 219 -16.68 44.26 -2.89
CA ASN A 219 -18.08 44.23 -3.31
C ASN A 219 -19.03 44.80 -2.24
N ASN A 220 -18.52 45.41 -1.17
CA ASN A 220 -19.29 45.91 -0.02
C ASN A 220 -20.17 44.84 0.65
N LEU A 221 -19.74 43.57 0.62
CA LEU A 221 -20.43 42.46 1.25
C LEU A 221 -19.76 42.12 2.58
N LYS A 222 -20.55 41.79 3.60
CA LYS A 222 -20.02 41.14 4.80
C LYS A 222 -20.21 39.63 4.69
N ARG A 223 -19.30 38.88 5.30
CA ARG A 223 -19.34 37.41 5.31
C ARG A 223 -20.63 36.86 5.93
N GLU A 224 -21.20 37.58 6.90
CA GLU A 224 -22.46 37.25 7.56
C GLU A 224 -23.68 37.34 6.63
N ASP A 225 -23.59 38.13 5.56
CA ASP A 225 -24.68 38.37 4.60
C ASP A 225 -24.69 37.33 3.47
N ILE A 226 -23.67 36.47 3.39
CA ILE A 226 -23.53 35.44 2.35
C ILE A 226 -24.28 34.16 2.74
N GLU A 227 -25.14 33.69 1.83
CA GLU A 227 -25.86 32.43 1.94
C GLU A 227 -25.16 31.27 1.23
N LYS A 228 -24.45 31.53 0.13
CA LYS A 228 -23.72 30.50 -0.61
C LYS A 228 -22.48 31.01 -1.33
N PHE A 229 -21.37 30.29 -1.19
CA PHE A 229 -20.26 30.34 -2.13
C PHE A 229 -20.33 29.17 -3.12
N ASP A 230 -19.99 29.43 -4.38
CA ASP A 230 -19.92 28.41 -5.44
C ASP A 230 -18.79 28.72 -6.43
N ILE A 231 -18.28 27.70 -7.11
CA ILE A 231 -17.27 27.85 -8.16
C ILE A 231 -17.74 27.13 -9.41
N LYS A 232 -18.13 27.91 -10.42
CA LYS A 232 -18.53 27.38 -11.74
C LYS A 232 -17.67 28.02 -12.82
N ARG A 233 -17.10 27.17 -13.70
CA ARG A 233 -16.39 27.57 -14.93
C ARG A 233 -15.34 28.68 -14.73
N GLY A 234 -14.55 28.60 -13.67
CA GLY A 234 -13.48 29.57 -13.41
C GLY A 234 -13.93 30.88 -12.75
N THR A 235 -15.19 30.94 -12.30
CA THR A 235 -15.78 32.09 -11.62
C THR A 235 -16.12 31.71 -10.18
N PHE A 236 -15.74 32.55 -9.22
CA PHE A 236 -16.19 32.48 -7.84
C PHE A 236 -17.51 33.26 -7.71
N ILE A 237 -18.54 32.58 -7.24
CA ILE A 237 -19.90 33.09 -7.14
C ILE A 237 -20.24 33.24 -5.66
N MET A 238 -20.78 34.40 -5.30
CA MET A 238 -21.24 34.74 -3.96
C MET A 238 -22.73 35.06 -4.04
N ILE A 239 -23.55 34.35 -3.30
CA ILE A 239 -25.00 34.55 -3.23
C ILE A 239 -25.34 35.05 -1.84
N THR A 240 -25.97 36.21 -1.73
CA THR A 240 -26.39 36.79 -0.44
C THR A 240 -27.65 36.10 0.09
N LYS A 241 -27.96 36.29 1.37
CA LYS A 241 -29.21 35.84 2.01
C LYS A 241 -30.46 36.45 1.37
N GLU A 242 -30.31 37.60 0.74
CA GLU A 242 -31.35 38.31 -0.02
C GLU A 242 -31.50 37.77 -1.45
N GLY A 243 -30.66 36.80 -1.85
CA GLY A 243 -30.70 36.15 -3.16
C GLY A 243 -29.91 36.88 -4.25
N GLU A 244 -29.20 37.95 -3.92
CA GLU A 244 -28.37 38.68 -4.88
C GLU A 244 -27.12 37.88 -5.25
N ARG A 245 -26.74 37.93 -6.53
CA ARG A 245 -25.63 37.14 -7.08
C ARG A 245 -24.49 38.04 -7.52
N TYR A 246 -23.33 37.84 -6.90
CA TYR A 246 -22.07 38.50 -7.22
C TYR A 246 -21.07 37.47 -7.77
N THR A 247 -20.23 37.90 -8.71
CA THR A 247 -19.26 37.01 -9.36
C THR A 247 -17.92 37.68 -9.53
N VAL A 248 -16.83 36.98 -9.24
CA VAL A 248 -15.46 37.41 -9.56
C VAL A 248 -14.68 36.31 -10.29
N PRO A 249 -13.70 36.66 -11.14
CA PRO A 249 -12.75 35.69 -11.68
C PRO A 249 -11.98 34.97 -10.57
N LEU A 250 -11.69 33.68 -10.72
CA LEU A 250 -10.87 32.92 -9.75
C LEU A 250 -9.45 33.46 -9.62
N GLU A 251 -8.95 34.18 -10.61
CA GLU A 251 -7.64 34.81 -10.60
C GLU A 251 -7.52 35.93 -9.55
N GLU A 252 -8.63 36.50 -9.08
CA GLU A 252 -8.63 37.48 -7.99
C GLU A 252 -8.42 36.84 -6.61
N LEU A 253 -8.55 35.50 -6.51
CA LEU A 253 -8.33 34.75 -5.28
C LEU A 253 -6.93 34.13 -5.22
N ASN A 254 -6.32 34.14 -4.03
CA ASN A 254 -5.01 33.55 -3.83
C ASN A 254 -5.14 32.11 -3.34
N TYR A 255 -4.62 31.17 -4.13
CA TYR A 255 -4.46 29.79 -3.66
C TYR A 255 -3.34 29.70 -2.63
N CYS A 256 -3.58 28.91 -1.58
CA CYS A 256 -2.53 28.47 -0.66
C CYS A 256 -1.35 27.89 -1.44
N GLU A 257 -0.12 28.33 -1.12
CA GLU A 257 1.09 27.96 -1.88
C GLU A 257 1.24 26.44 -2.04
N GLY A 258 1.06 25.69 -0.96
CA GLY A 258 1.17 24.23 -0.97
C GLY A 258 0.11 23.51 -1.83
N CYS A 259 -0.98 24.17 -2.25
CA CYS A 259 -1.95 23.59 -3.18
C CYS A 259 -1.41 23.53 -4.62
N ARG A 260 -0.41 24.35 -4.97
CA ARG A 260 0.21 24.40 -6.31
C ARG A 260 1.02 23.15 -6.62
N ILE A 261 1.55 22.50 -5.58
CA ILE A 261 2.24 21.20 -5.70
C ILE A 261 1.32 20.01 -5.40
N CYS A 262 -0.01 20.19 -5.38
CA CYS A 262 -0.96 19.08 -5.25
C CYS A 262 -1.28 18.47 -6.61
N ARG A 263 -1.12 17.15 -6.71
CA ARG A 263 -1.44 16.37 -7.91
C ARG A 263 -2.88 15.85 -7.92
N ASP A 264 -3.44 15.65 -6.74
CA ASP A 264 -4.71 14.98 -6.53
C ASP A 264 -5.87 15.98 -6.67
N PHE A 265 -6.85 15.63 -7.50
CA PHE A 265 -8.07 16.38 -7.72
C PHE A 265 -9.26 15.68 -7.05
N ASP A 266 -9.39 14.38 -7.26
CA ASP A 266 -10.56 13.59 -6.94
C ASP A 266 -10.36 12.63 -5.76
N SER A 267 -9.39 12.92 -4.88
CA SER A 267 -9.09 12.15 -3.66
C SER A 267 -8.85 10.67 -3.95
N VAL A 268 -7.83 10.35 -4.75
CA VAL A 268 -7.55 8.98 -5.23
C VAL A 268 -7.28 7.95 -4.12
N MET A 269 -7.09 8.41 -2.88
CA MET A 269 -6.86 7.59 -1.69
C MET A 269 -8.13 7.37 -0.83
N ALA A 270 -9.29 7.86 -1.26
CA ALA A 270 -10.56 7.67 -0.57
C ALA A 270 -11.20 6.31 -0.91
N ASP A 271 -12.07 5.79 -0.03
CA ASP A 271 -12.93 4.64 -0.34
C ASP A 271 -13.94 5.01 -1.42
N VAL A 272 -14.51 6.20 -1.28
CA VAL A 272 -15.41 6.84 -2.23
C VAL A 272 -15.01 8.30 -2.39
N SER A 273 -15.02 8.81 -3.62
CA SER A 273 -14.89 10.25 -3.86
C SER A 273 -16.14 10.85 -4.43
N VAL A 274 -16.49 12.04 -3.97
CA VAL A 274 -17.72 12.74 -4.34
C VAL A 274 -17.42 14.16 -4.81
N GLY A 275 -18.08 14.59 -5.88
CA GLY A 275 -18.04 15.98 -6.34
C GLY A 275 -18.97 16.23 -7.53
N SER A 276 -19.18 17.49 -7.88
CA SER A 276 -20.13 17.91 -8.93
C SER A 276 -19.62 17.80 -10.38
N VAL A 277 -18.33 17.51 -10.58
CA VAL A 277 -17.76 17.45 -11.94
C VAL A 277 -18.05 16.10 -12.57
N GLY A 278 -18.72 16.13 -13.73
CA GLY A 278 -19.05 14.93 -14.50
C GLY A 278 -20.49 14.45 -14.31
N SER A 279 -21.25 15.07 -13.40
CA SER A 279 -22.66 14.77 -13.14
C SER A 279 -23.59 15.85 -13.72
N PRO A 280 -24.88 15.52 -13.97
CA PRO A 280 -25.92 16.50 -14.26
C PRO A 280 -26.12 17.51 -13.13
N GLU A 281 -26.73 18.66 -13.43
CA GLU A 281 -27.03 19.68 -12.41
C GLU A 281 -27.97 19.11 -11.33
N GLY A 282 -27.61 19.34 -10.06
CA GLY A 282 -28.30 18.80 -8.90
C GLY A 282 -27.88 17.38 -8.47
N TYR A 283 -26.97 16.75 -9.20
CA TYR A 283 -26.39 15.44 -8.87
C TYR A 283 -24.89 15.57 -8.55
N SER A 284 -24.36 14.60 -7.80
CA SER A 284 -22.92 14.42 -7.57
C SER A 284 -22.40 13.21 -8.33
N THR A 285 -21.22 13.35 -8.92
CA THR A 285 -20.39 12.22 -9.32
C THR A 285 -19.83 11.53 -8.07
N VAL A 286 -19.82 10.20 -8.13
CA VAL A 286 -19.32 9.27 -7.13
C VAL A 286 -18.33 8.34 -7.81
N ILE A 287 -17.11 8.26 -7.26
CA ILE A 287 -16.06 7.34 -7.72
C ILE A 287 -15.81 6.32 -6.60
N VAL A 288 -16.18 5.07 -6.82
CA VAL A 288 -15.99 3.98 -5.85
C VAL A 288 -14.67 3.25 -6.12
N ARG A 289 -13.85 3.09 -5.08
CA ARG A 289 -12.47 2.56 -5.22
C ARG A 289 -12.14 1.35 -4.36
N THR A 290 -12.87 1.10 -3.28
CA THR A 290 -12.64 -0.04 -2.38
C THR A 290 -13.92 -0.84 -2.18
N GLU A 291 -13.81 -2.08 -1.70
CA GLU A 291 -14.98 -2.91 -1.36
C GLU A 291 -15.87 -2.22 -0.32
N LYS A 292 -15.28 -1.54 0.67
CA LYS A 292 -16.05 -0.74 1.63
C LYS A 292 -16.80 0.41 0.97
N GLY A 293 -16.24 1.01 -0.06
CA GLY A 293 -16.87 2.10 -0.79
C GLY A 293 -18.17 1.69 -1.49
N GLU A 294 -18.37 0.40 -1.78
CA GLU A 294 -19.60 -0.13 -2.38
C GLU A 294 -20.84 0.14 -1.54
N ASP A 295 -20.68 0.26 -0.22
CA ASP A 295 -21.76 0.52 0.71
C ASP A 295 -22.56 1.79 0.37
N ILE A 296 -21.99 2.72 -0.40
CA ILE A 296 -22.71 3.92 -0.85
C ILE A 296 -23.91 3.59 -1.76
N LYS A 297 -23.87 2.44 -2.45
CA LYS A 297 -24.97 1.96 -3.32
C LYS A 297 -26.20 1.55 -2.53
N GLU A 298 -26.01 1.13 -1.28
CA GLU A 298 -27.11 0.83 -0.36
C GLU A 298 -27.75 2.10 0.21
N ALA A 299 -27.01 3.21 0.21
CA ALA A 299 -27.48 4.48 0.74
C ALA A 299 -28.26 5.31 -0.29
N ILE A 300 -27.91 5.21 -1.58
CA ILE A 300 -28.39 6.12 -2.63
C ILE A 300 -28.49 5.36 -3.95
N GLU A 301 -29.54 5.65 -4.74
CA GLU A 301 -29.63 5.18 -6.12
C GLU A 301 -28.53 5.83 -6.98
N LEU A 302 -27.61 5.00 -7.46
CA LEU A 302 -26.51 5.41 -8.34
C LEU A 302 -26.82 5.06 -9.80
N LYS A 303 -26.52 6.01 -10.68
CA LYS A 303 -26.77 5.92 -12.13
C LYS A 303 -25.46 5.98 -12.91
N GLU A 304 -25.43 5.28 -14.03
CA GLU A 304 -24.34 5.35 -15.01
C GLU A 304 -24.51 6.58 -15.92
N GLY A 305 -23.44 6.95 -16.64
CA GLY A 305 -23.45 8.09 -17.57
C GLY A 305 -22.70 9.32 -17.07
N VAL A 306 -21.72 9.13 -16.17
CA VAL A 306 -20.79 10.19 -15.76
C VAL A 306 -19.96 10.64 -16.96
N ASP A 307 -19.81 11.96 -17.15
CA ASP A 307 -18.86 12.54 -18.09
C ASP A 307 -17.41 12.42 -17.54
N ILE A 308 -16.79 11.27 -17.82
CA ILE A 308 -15.42 10.96 -17.42
C ILE A 308 -14.42 11.91 -18.09
N GLU A 309 -14.70 12.42 -19.30
CA GLU A 309 -13.80 13.34 -20.00
C GLU A 309 -13.66 14.68 -19.25
N SER A 310 -14.75 15.17 -18.66
CA SER A 310 -14.72 16.35 -17.80
C SER A 310 -13.88 16.14 -16.54
N ILE A 311 -13.97 14.97 -15.89
CA ILE A 311 -13.15 14.63 -14.73
C ILE A 311 -11.67 14.56 -15.13
N GLU A 312 -11.36 13.89 -16.23
CA GLU A 312 -10.00 13.75 -16.73
C GLU A 312 -9.40 15.10 -17.16
N ARG A 313 -10.22 16.00 -17.71
CA ARG A 313 -9.84 17.39 -17.99
C ARG A 313 -9.41 18.11 -16.71
N MET A 314 -10.14 17.93 -15.61
CA MET A 314 -9.81 18.53 -14.32
C MET A 314 -8.53 17.93 -13.72
N ARG A 315 -8.35 16.60 -13.79
CA ARG A 315 -7.09 15.92 -13.40
C ARG A 315 -5.90 16.47 -14.19
N LYS A 316 -6.03 16.60 -15.52
CA LYS A 316 -4.99 17.19 -16.40
C LYS A 316 -4.69 18.64 -16.04
N LEU A 317 -5.70 19.44 -15.74
CA LEU A 317 -5.51 20.84 -15.34
C LEU A 317 -4.74 20.95 -14.01
N LYS A 318 -5.05 20.07 -13.05
CA LYS A 318 -4.32 19.95 -11.77
C LYS A 318 -2.86 19.56 -11.99
N MET A 319 -2.61 18.56 -12.83
CA MET A 319 -1.26 18.12 -13.19
C MET A 319 -0.47 19.19 -13.95
N LYS A 320 -1.12 19.97 -14.82
CA LYS A 320 -0.47 21.10 -15.53
C LYS A 320 0.00 22.18 -14.54
N LYS A 321 -0.85 22.54 -13.56
CA LYS A 321 -0.47 23.48 -12.49
C LYS A 321 0.71 22.95 -11.67
N PHE A 322 0.67 21.66 -11.31
CA PHE A 322 1.75 20.97 -10.59
C PHE A 322 3.08 21.02 -11.34
N ARG A 323 3.11 20.59 -12.62
CA ARG A 323 4.35 20.56 -13.42
C ARG A 323 4.98 21.95 -13.55
N ARG A 324 4.16 22.97 -13.83
CA ARG A 324 4.62 24.36 -13.89
C ARG A 324 5.30 24.80 -12.58
N GLU A 325 4.67 24.54 -11.44
CA GLU A 325 5.21 24.90 -10.12
C GLU A 325 6.53 24.16 -9.83
N ILE A 326 6.63 22.86 -10.17
CA ILE A 326 7.85 22.08 -9.96
C ILE A 326 9.00 22.58 -10.84
N GLU A 327 8.73 22.88 -12.12
CA GLU A 327 9.73 23.48 -13.02
C GLU A 327 10.22 24.84 -12.53
N GLU A 328 9.30 25.72 -12.11
CA GLU A 328 9.65 27.03 -11.55
C GLU A 328 10.48 26.91 -10.27
N ARG A 329 10.15 25.97 -9.38
CA ARG A 329 10.94 25.68 -8.18
C ARG A 329 12.33 25.20 -8.54
N GLY A 330 12.45 24.27 -9.50
CA GLY A 330 13.72 23.78 -10.01
C GLY A 330 14.61 24.91 -10.56
N LYS A 331 14.06 25.78 -11.41
CA LYS A 331 14.77 26.95 -11.96
C LYS A 331 15.25 27.92 -10.88
N LYS A 332 14.47 28.09 -9.80
CA LYS A 332 14.78 29.00 -8.68
C LYS A 332 15.61 28.33 -7.58
N GLY A 333 16.04 27.07 -7.74
CA GLY A 333 16.74 26.31 -6.70
C GLY A 333 15.92 26.13 -5.41
N LYS A 334 14.59 26.24 -5.49
CA LYS A 334 13.69 26.04 -4.36
C LYS A 334 13.53 24.56 -4.06
N LYS A 335 13.25 24.24 -2.80
CA LYS A 335 13.06 22.86 -2.36
C LYS A 335 11.87 22.17 -3.04
N ILE A 336 12.11 20.91 -3.42
CA ILE A 336 11.13 19.96 -3.95
C ILE A 336 11.19 18.71 -3.05
N SER A 337 10.03 18.24 -2.57
CA SER A 337 9.98 17.10 -1.65
C SER A 337 9.85 15.73 -2.33
N TYR A 338 9.58 15.69 -3.64
CA TYR A 338 9.44 14.46 -4.43
C TYR A 338 8.51 13.40 -3.82
N TYR A 339 7.50 13.84 -3.06
CA TYR A 339 6.67 12.98 -2.23
C TYR A 339 5.91 11.90 -3.03
N TRP A 340 5.68 12.13 -4.32
CA TRP A 340 4.98 11.23 -5.23
C TRP A 340 5.81 10.02 -5.66
N ILE A 341 7.13 10.00 -5.43
CA ILE A 341 7.98 8.85 -5.74
C ILE A 341 7.46 7.57 -5.04
N THR A 342 6.89 7.73 -3.85
CA THR A 342 6.33 6.61 -3.08
C THR A 342 4.96 6.11 -3.56
N ASP A 343 4.43 6.69 -4.64
CA ASP A 343 3.29 6.12 -5.38
C ASP A 343 3.70 4.89 -6.20
N TYR A 344 5.02 4.68 -6.38
CA TYR A 344 5.58 3.59 -7.18
C TYR A 344 6.30 2.55 -6.30
N GLY A 345 6.09 1.28 -6.64
CA GLY A 345 6.76 0.16 -5.99
C GLY A 345 8.23 0.05 -6.40
N GLY A 346 9.08 -0.39 -5.46
CA GLY A 346 10.48 -0.71 -5.75
C GLY A 346 11.40 0.49 -5.89
N VAL A 347 10.95 1.71 -5.51
CA VAL A 347 11.79 2.90 -5.55
C VAL A 347 12.38 3.21 -4.18
N GLY A 348 13.69 3.39 -4.12
CA GLY A 348 14.39 3.75 -2.87
C GLY A 348 15.41 4.86 -3.06
N LYS A 349 15.49 5.74 -2.05
CA LYS A 349 16.45 6.85 -2.03
C LYS A 349 17.86 6.35 -1.68
N ARG A 350 18.86 6.83 -2.42
CA ARG A 350 20.28 6.56 -2.21
C ARG A 350 20.96 7.64 -1.35
N ALA A 351 22.17 7.33 -0.89
CA ALA A 351 22.97 8.24 -0.05
C ALA A 351 23.35 9.55 -0.77
N ASP A 352 23.50 9.51 -2.09
CA ASP A 352 23.80 10.65 -2.96
C ASP A 352 22.55 11.45 -3.39
N ASN A 353 21.39 11.20 -2.76
CA ASN A 353 20.08 11.78 -3.08
C ASN A 353 19.47 11.37 -4.43
N THR A 354 20.12 10.51 -5.21
CA THR A 354 19.47 9.84 -6.36
C THR A 354 18.57 8.70 -5.87
N HIS A 355 17.92 8.00 -6.81
CA HIS A 355 17.07 6.85 -6.52
C HIS A 355 17.56 5.61 -7.26
N PHE A 356 17.20 4.46 -6.71
CA PHE A 356 17.19 3.21 -7.46
C PHE A 356 15.74 2.77 -7.69
N ILE A 357 15.49 2.08 -8.81
CA ILE A 357 14.21 1.49 -9.18
C ILE A 357 14.43 0.00 -9.35
N ARG A 358 13.77 -0.81 -8.52
CA ARG A 358 13.80 -2.28 -8.60
C ARG A 358 12.67 -2.78 -9.49
N ILE A 359 13.06 -3.43 -10.57
CA ILE A 359 12.20 -4.26 -11.40
C ILE A 359 11.99 -5.59 -10.67
N ARG A 360 10.75 -6.02 -10.47
CA ARG A 360 10.44 -7.31 -9.83
C ARG A 360 11.14 -8.43 -10.61
N GLY A 361 11.78 -9.34 -9.86
CA GLY A 361 12.40 -10.53 -10.43
C GLY A 361 11.36 -11.38 -11.17
N LYS A 362 11.65 -11.79 -12.40
CA LYS A 362 10.82 -12.76 -13.11
C LYS A 362 10.83 -14.11 -12.37
N PRO A 363 9.79 -14.95 -12.51
CA PRO A 363 9.77 -16.29 -11.92
C PRO A 363 11.08 -17.05 -12.16
N CYS A 364 11.74 -17.45 -11.08
CA CYS A 364 13.04 -18.15 -11.11
C CYS A 364 14.20 -17.41 -11.82
N GLY A 365 14.05 -16.11 -12.12
CA GLY A 365 15.10 -15.28 -12.72
C GLY A 365 15.32 -15.48 -14.22
N TRP A 366 14.33 -16.01 -14.95
CA TRP A 366 14.39 -16.15 -16.41
C TRP A 366 13.98 -14.86 -17.13
N TYR A 367 14.84 -14.36 -18.01
CA TYR A 367 14.60 -13.17 -18.85
C TYR A 367 14.86 -13.48 -20.32
N SER A 368 14.05 -12.90 -21.21
CA SER A 368 14.30 -12.95 -22.65
C SER A 368 15.39 -11.96 -23.05
N THR A 369 16.01 -12.14 -24.23
CA THR A 369 17.00 -11.17 -24.72
C THR A 369 16.38 -9.80 -25.03
N GLU A 370 15.12 -9.77 -25.44
CA GLU A 370 14.35 -8.54 -25.67
C GLU A 370 14.15 -7.77 -24.35
N GLU A 371 13.72 -8.47 -23.30
CA GLU A 371 13.54 -7.86 -21.98
C GLU A 371 14.86 -7.28 -21.43
N ILE A 372 15.99 -7.96 -21.65
CA ILE A 372 17.30 -7.42 -21.25
C ILE A 372 17.66 -6.18 -22.07
N ARG A 373 17.41 -6.17 -23.39
CA ARG A 373 17.64 -4.98 -24.22
C ARG A 373 16.79 -3.80 -23.75
N ASP A 374 15.51 -4.02 -23.46
CA ASP A 374 14.62 -2.98 -22.94
C ASP A 374 15.15 -2.35 -21.65
N ILE A 375 15.62 -3.18 -20.71
CA ILE A 375 16.20 -2.69 -19.44
C ILE A 375 17.45 -1.85 -19.71
N VAL A 376 18.30 -2.26 -20.66
CA VAL A 376 19.51 -1.51 -21.05
C VAL A 376 19.13 -0.17 -21.66
N GLU A 377 18.23 -0.15 -22.65
CA GLU A 377 17.79 1.08 -23.32
C GLU A 377 17.18 2.10 -22.34
N ILE A 378 16.30 1.64 -21.44
CA ILE A 378 15.71 2.49 -20.41
C ILE A 378 16.81 3.01 -19.47
N THR A 379 17.76 2.15 -19.08
CA THR A 379 18.85 2.57 -18.19
C THR A 379 19.73 3.64 -18.85
N GLU A 380 20.10 3.47 -20.12
CA GLU A 380 20.89 4.45 -20.87
C GLU A 380 20.16 5.78 -21.01
N LYS A 381 18.87 5.73 -21.38
CA LYS A 381 18.02 6.92 -21.56
C LYS A 381 17.99 7.82 -20.32
N TYR A 382 17.96 7.22 -19.13
CA TYR A 382 17.88 7.95 -17.86
C TYR A 382 19.24 8.06 -17.14
N GLY A 383 20.36 7.77 -17.82
CA GLY A 383 21.72 7.94 -17.28
C GLY A 383 22.02 7.04 -16.08
N GLY A 384 21.34 5.90 -15.98
CA GLY A 384 21.40 5.00 -14.85
C GLY A 384 22.51 3.96 -14.92
N ARG A 385 22.54 3.08 -13.92
CA ARG A 385 23.40 1.89 -13.87
C ARG A 385 22.61 0.66 -13.45
N ILE A 386 22.97 -0.51 -13.97
CA ILE A 386 22.29 -1.75 -13.61
C ILE A 386 23.00 -2.44 -12.43
N LYS A 387 22.21 -2.93 -11.47
CA LYS A 387 22.66 -3.89 -10.45
C LYS A 387 21.70 -5.08 -10.40
N ILE A 388 22.24 -6.30 -10.41
CA ILE A 388 21.46 -7.52 -10.29
C ILE A 388 21.40 -7.94 -8.82
N THR A 389 20.24 -8.37 -8.35
CA THR A 389 20.00 -8.79 -6.96
C THR A 389 20.16 -10.30 -6.77
N ASP A 390 20.26 -10.74 -5.52
CA ASP A 390 20.29 -12.16 -5.11
C ASP A 390 19.00 -12.95 -5.42
N ARG A 391 17.94 -12.25 -5.89
CA ARG A 391 16.66 -12.84 -6.30
C ARG A 391 16.37 -12.67 -7.78
N GLY A 392 17.40 -12.41 -8.59
CA GLY A 392 17.28 -12.28 -10.04
C GLY A 392 16.57 -11.00 -10.51
N ALA A 393 16.25 -10.07 -9.61
CA ALA A 393 15.72 -8.75 -9.99
C ALA A 393 16.82 -7.82 -10.50
N PHE A 394 16.45 -6.92 -11.42
CA PHE A 394 17.27 -5.82 -11.90
C PHE A 394 16.94 -4.53 -11.14
N GLU A 395 17.96 -3.80 -10.72
CA GLU A 395 17.83 -2.46 -10.15
C GLU A 395 18.49 -1.45 -11.10
N ILE A 396 17.73 -0.42 -11.50
CA ILE A 396 18.26 0.75 -12.21
C ILE A 396 18.62 1.80 -11.17
N HIS A 397 19.89 2.14 -11.09
CA HIS A 397 20.52 2.97 -10.08
C HIS A 397 20.86 4.35 -10.64
N SER A 398 21.01 5.34 -9.75
CA SER A 398 21.45 6.71 -10.07
C SER A 398 20.42 7.56 -10.81
N ILE A 399 19.13 7.23 -10.67
CA ILE A 399 18.04 7.99 -11.30
C ILE A 399 17.79 9.27 -10.51
N HIS A 400 17.78 10.41 -11.21
CA HIS A 400 17.47 11.68 -10.61
C HIS A 400 16.00 11.72 -10.14
N PRO A 401 15.66 12.32 -8.98
CA PRO A 401 14.31 12.26 -8.42
C PRO A 401 13.19 12.75 -9.35
N MET A 402 13.47 13.69 -10.26
CA MET A 402 12.49 14.15 -11.27
C MET A 402 12.16 13.07 -12.31
N ASP A 403 13.12 12.19 -12.64
CA ASP A 403 12.99 11.23 -13.74
C ASP A 403 12.44 9.88 -13.28
N VAL A 404 12.29 9.69 -11.97
CA VAL A 404 11.82 8.44 -11.36
C VAL A 404 10.46 8.02 -11.90
N GLU A 405 9.48 8.94 -11.88
CA GLU A 405 8.13 8.66 -12.35
C GLU A 405 8.13 8.24 -13.83
N ASP A 406 8.80 9.01 -14.68
CA ASP A 406 8.86 8.71 -16.12
C ASP A 406 9.56 7.38 -16.40
N THR A 407 10.64 7.08 -15.67
CA THR A 407 11.35 5.79 -15.77
C THR A 407 10.45 4.62 -15.38
N VAL A 408 9.71 4.73 -14.26
CA VAL A 408 8.77 3.69 -13.82
C VAL A 408 7.63 3.50 -14.82
N LEU A 409 7.04 4.60 -15.30
CA LEU A 409 5.95 4.54 -16.27
C LEU A 409 6.41 3.93 -17.61
N GLU A 410 7.65 4.17 -18.03
CA GLU A 410 8.21 3.51 -19.22
C GLU A 410 8.43 2.02 -19.01
N LEU A 411 8.97 1.62 -17.86
CA LEU A 411 9.08 0.21 -17.48
C LEU A 411 7.71 -0.50 -17.54
N HIS A 412 6.67 0.13 -16.98
CA HIS A 412 5.31 -0.42 -17.01
C HIS A 412 4.76 -0.55 -18.43
N ARG A 413 5.01 0.45 -19.31
CA ARG A 413 4.60 0.38 -20.73
C ARG A 413 5.27 -0.77 -21.49
N ARG A 414 6.50 -1.15 -21.12
CA ARG A 414 7.20 -2.32 -21.68
C ARG A 414 6.88 -3.65 -20.96
N GLY A 415 5.87 -3.66 -20.08
CA GLY A 415 5.41 -4.87 -19.40
C GLY A 415 6.21 -5.28 -18.17
N PHE A 416 7.14 -4.44 -17.69
CA PHE A 416 7.83 -4.67 -16.43
C PHE A 416 6.99 -4.21 -15.24
N ILE A 417 7.10 -4.94 -14.13
CA ILE A 417 6.51 -4.58 -12.85
C ILE A 417 7.63 -4.06 -11.94
N THR A 418 7.46 -2.89 -11.36
CA THR A 418 8.38 -2.36 -10.34
C THR A 418 7.85 -2.67 -8.95
N GLY A 419 8.70 -3.11 -8.02
CA GLY A 419 8.21 -3.54 -6.71
C GLY A 419 9.15 -4.50 -5.97
N SER A 420 8.53 -5.44 -5.26
CA SER A 420 9.26 -6.45 -4.47
C SER A 420 10.10 -5.86 -3.32
N GLU A 421 9.58 -4.82 -2.68
CA GLU A 421 10.18 -4.16 -1.51
C GLU A 421 9.16 -4.00 -0.39
N GLY A 422 9.62 -3.77 0.84
CA GLY A 422 8.74 -3.51 1.97
C GLY A 422 8.04 -4.77 2.53
N PRO A 423 6.92 -4.58 3.25
CA PRO A 423 6.18 -5.60 3.98
C PRO A 423 5.18 -6.32 3.06
N LEU A 424 5.71 -7.10 2.13
CA LEU A 424 4.94 -7.90 1.16
C LEU A 424 5.70 -9.17 0.76
N VAL A 425 5.02 -10.05 0.03
CA VAL A 425 5.62 -11.22 -0.62
C VAL A 425 6.56 -10.81 -1.75
N ARG A 426 7.83 -11.20 -1.60
CA ARG A 426 8.91 -10.92 -2.54
C ARG A 426 8.84 -11.86 -3.75
N ALA A 427 9.49 -11.47 -4.85
CA ALA A 427 9.62 -12.28 -6.07
C ALA A 427 10.14 -13.66 -5.72
N VAL A 428 9.53 -14.73 -6.23
CA VAL A 428 9.90 -16.11 -5.89
C VAL A 428 11.29 -16.43 -6.44
N LEU A 429 12.17 -16.94 -5.57
CA LEU A 429 13.52 -17.36 -5.97
C LEU A 429 13.48 -18.84 -6.30
N GLY A 430 14.04 -19.24 -7.44
CA GLY A 430 14.21 -20.65 -7.76
C GLY A 430 15.52 -20.93 -8.46
N CYS A 431 15.94 -22.19 -8.41
CA CYS A 431 17.04 -22.68 -9.25
C CYS A 431 16.53 -22.98 -10.68
N PRO A 432 17.39 -23.44 -11.62
CA PRO A 432 16.94 -23.82 -12.97
C PRO A 432 15.91 -24.96 -13.03
N GLY A 433 15.92 -25.88 -12.05
CA GLY A 433 14.91 -26.95 -11.94
C GLY A 433 15.03 -28.08 -12.97
N GLY A 434 14.02 -28.96 -12.99
CA GLY A 434 13.83 -29.99 -14.00
C GLY A 434 13.68 -29.40 -15.40
N GLY A 435 14.03 -30.16 -16.43
CA GLY A 435 14.09 -29.67 -17.82
C GLY A 435 15.34 -28.83 -18.16
N ASN A 436 15.89 -28.10 -17.19
CA ASN A 436 17.07 -27.24 -17.39
C ASN A 436 18.34 -27.77 -16.69
N CYS A 437 18.20 -28.42 -15.53
CA CYS A 437 19.32 -28.98 -14.76
C CYS A 437 19.27 -30.50 -14.77
N SER A 438 20.42 -31.15 -15.00
CA SER A 438 20.55 -32.62 -15.01
C SER A 438 20.22 -33.30 -13.68
N SER A 439 20.22 -32.54 -12.57
CA SER A 439 19.85 -32.99 -11.23
C SER A 439 18.42 -32.58 -10.82
N GLY A 440 17.72 -31.79 -11.63
CA GLY A 440 16.37 -31.30 -11.30
C GLY A 440 15.36 -32.44 -11.30
N LEU A 441 14.60 -32.56 -10.22
CA LEU A 441 13.52 -33.55 -10.07
C LEU A 441 12.14 -32.97 -10.41
N VAL A 442 11.96 -31.65 -10.23
CA VAL A 442 10.70 -30.94 -10.44
C VAL A 442 10.93 -29.66 -11.23
N ASP A 443 9.94 -29.25 -12.03
CA ASP A 443 9.97 -27.97 -12.74
C ASP A 443 9.78 -26.81 -11.74
N THR A 444 10.87 -26.10 -11.45
CA THR A 444 10.81 -24.97 -10.54
C THR A 444 10.23 -23.73 -11.20
N LYS A 445 10.36 -23.57 -12.51
CA LYS A 445 9.87 -22.39 -13.23
C LYS A 445 8.34 -22.37 -13.23
N GLU A 446 7.71 -23.51 -13.48
CA GLU A 446 6.26 -23.65 -13.41
C GLU A 446 5.73 -23.31 -12.01
N LEU A 447 6.30 -23.93 -10.97
CA LEU A 447 5.90 -23.65 -9.59
C LEU A 447 6.21 -22.21 -9.14
N CYS A 448 7.35 -21.64 -9.57
CA CYS A 448 7.69 -20.24 -9.37
C CYS A 448 6.58 -19.34 -9.94
N THR A 449 6.15 -19.59 -11.17
CA THR A 449 5.12 -18.80 -11.87
C THR A 449 3.78 -18.88 -11.15
N LEU A 450 3.32 -20.09 -10.82
CA LEU A 450 2.05 -20.30 -10.12
C LEU A 450 2.01 -19.55 -8.77
N ILE A 451 3.08 -19.65 -7.98
CA ILE A 451 3.17 -18.96 -6.69
C ILE A 451 3.24 -17.43 -6.90
N ASP A 452 3.99 -16.95 -7.90
CA ASP A 452 4.10 -15.51 -8.17
C ASP A 452 2.76 -14.94 -8.65
N GLU A 453 2.04 -15.62 -9.53
CA GLU A 453 0.71 -15.18 -9.99
C GLU A 453 -0.29 -15.05 -8.85
N ARG A 454 -0.26 -15.98 -7.89
CA ARG A 454 -1.17 -15.99 -6.75
C ARG A 454 -0.78 -14.99 -5.65
N PHE A 455 0.51 -14.84 -5.38
CA PHE A 455 1.00 -14.11 -4.19
C PHE A 455 1.86 -12.88 -4.52
N LYS A 456 1.98 -12.47 -5.78
CA LYS A 456 2.71 -11.25 -6.15
C LYS A 456 2.20 -10.06 -5.36
N GLU A 457 3.12 -9.41 -4.64
CA GLU A 457 2.87 -8.20 -3.85
C GLU A 457 1.81 -8.37 -2.74
N TYR A 458 1.43 -9.61 -2.42
CA TYR A 458 0.48 -9.90 -1.35
C TYR A 458 0.95 -9.25 -0.03
N PRO A 459 0.11 -8.47 0.66
CA PRO A 459 0.45 -7.83 1.92
C PRO A 459 0.90 -8.82 3.00
N ALA A 460 2.02 -8.52 3.66
CA ALA A 460 2.49 -9.32 4.80
C ALA A 460 2.94 -8.39 5.94
N PRO A 461 3.00 -8.83 7.21
CA PRO A 461 3.49 -7.98 8.30
C PRO A 461 4.88 -7.40 8.08
N TYR A 462 5.75 -8.17 7.43
CA TYR A 462 7.04 -7.72 6.93
C TYR A 462 7.43 -8.51 5.68
N LYS A 463 8.66 -8.36 5.18
CA LYS A 463 9.11 -9.06 3.97
C LYS A 463 8.93 -10.57 4.11
N PHE A 464 8.24 -11.17 3.15
CA PHE A 464 7.99 -12.61 3.09
C PHE A 464 8.65 -13.19 1.83
N LYS A 465 9.54 -14.15 2.01
CA LYS A 465 10.39 -14.70 0.95
C LYS A 465 10.10 -16.19 0.77
N ILE A 466 9.88 -16.57 -0.49
CA ILE A 466 9.64 -17.96 -0.90
C ILE A 466 10.82 -18.42 -1.77
N ALA A 467 11.37 -19.61 -1.52
CA ALA A 467 12.47 -20.14 -2.32
C ALA A 467 12.25 -21.61 -2.70
N ILE A 468 12.59 -21.97 -3.94
CA ILE A 468 12.32 -23.28 -4.54
C ILE A 468 13.60 -23.89 -5.09
N SER A 469 13.96 -25.08 -4.63
CA SER A 469 15.01 -25.91 -5.24
C SER A 469 14.41 -27.15 -5.86
N GLY A 470 14.77 -27.43 -7.11
CA GLY A 470 14.24 -28.56 -7.85
C GLY A 470 14.75 -29.92 -7.39
N CYS A 471 15.70 -29.97 -6.45
CA CYS A 471 16.25 -31.20 -5.89
C CYS A 471 16.91 -30.94 -4.51
N PRO A 472 17.29 -32.01 -3.79
CA PRO A 472 17.93 -31.92 -2.47
C PRO A 472 19.31 -31.26 -2.43
N ASN A 473 19.92 -30.89 -3.57
CA ASN A 473 21.14 -30.07 -3.59
C ASN A 473 20.90 -28.65 -3.06
N LYS A 474 19.64 -28.18 -3.04
CA LYS A 474 19.23 -26.94 -2.36
C LYS A 474 20.04 -25.69 -2.81
N CYS A 475 20.26 -25.52 -4.11
CA CYS A 475 21.12 -24.46 -4.66
C CYS A 475 20.71 -23.03 -4.24
N VAL A 476 19.42 -22.80 -3.97
CA VAL A 476 18.91 -21.50 -3.48
C VAL A 476 18.69 -21.47 -1.96
N ARG A 477 19.17 -22.48 -1.23
CA ARG A 477 19.10 -22.59 0.24
C ARG A 477 17.67 -22.35 0.79
N PRO A 478 16.65 -23.08 0.33
CA PRO A 478 15.26 -22.80 0.67
C PRO A 478 14.96 -22.82 2.18
N GLN A 479 15.70 -23.61 2.95
CA GLN A 479 15.53 -23.72 4.42
C GLN A 479 15.76 -22.41 5.20
N ILE A 480 16.35 -21.37 4.60
CA ILE A 480 16.58 -20.05 5.24
C ILE A 480 15.67 -18.95 4.67
N HIS A 481 14.54 -19.34 4.07
CA HIS A 481 13.47 -18.47 3.59
C HIS A 481 12.17 -18.70 4.38
N ASP A 482 11.26 -17.73 4.39
CA ASP A 482 10.03 -17.80 5.19
C ASP A 482 9.20 -19.04 4.77
N ILE A 483 9.19 -19.34 3.46
CA ILE A 483 8.78 -20.64 2.91
C ILE A 483 9.91 -21.18 2.02
N GLY A 484 10.33 -22.41 2.30
CA GLY A 484 11.30 -23.15 1.50
C GLY A 484 10.66 -24.38 0.87
N ILE A 485 10.91 -24.64 -0.41
CA ILE A 485 10.33 -25.76 -1.14
C ILE A 485 11.47 -26.54 -1.81
N VAL A 486 11.47 -27.87 -1.68
CA VAL A 486 12.48 -28.77 -2.26
C VAL A 486 11.81 -29.95 -2.93
N GLY A 487 12.04 -30.14 -4.23
CA GLY A 487 11.62 -31.36 -4.92
C GLY A 487 12.39 -32.58 -4.42
N VAL A 488 11.70 -33.68 -4.14
CA VAL A 488 12.28 -34.93 -3.65
C VAL A 488 11.66 -36.15 -4.32
N LYS A 489 12.44 -37.22 -4.42
CA LYS A 489 12.06 -38.52 -4.97
C LYS A 489 12.76 -39.61 -4.16
N TYR A 490 11.99 -40.30 -3.31
CA TYR A 490 12.47 -41.38 -2.46
C TYR A 490 12.41 -42.73 -3.19
N PRO A 491 13.48 -43.55 -3.12
CA PRO A 491 13.53 -44.83 -3.82
C PRO A 491 12.99 -45.98 -2.96
N GLU A 492 12.40 -46.97 -3.61
CA GLU A 492 12.29 -48.34 -3.09
C GLU A 492 12.89 -49.36 -4.06
N THR A 493 13.05 -50.59 -3.59
CA THR A 493 13.68 -51.68 -4.34
C THR A 493 12.61 -52.71 -4.67
N ASN A 494 12.53 -53.10 -5.95
CA ASN A 494 11.59 -54.09 -6.45
C ASN A 494 12.30 -55.41 -6.79
N GLU A 495 11.57 -56.38 -7.34
CA GLU A 495 12.03 -57.72 -7.68
C GLU A 495 13.11 -57.77 -8.77
N ASN A 496 13.28 -56.72 -9.57
CA ASN A 496 14.30 -56.66 -10.62
C ASN A 496 15.71 -56.37 -10.05
N CYS A 497 15.82 -56.08 -8.75
CA CYS A 497 17.10 -55.89 -8.10
C CYS A 497 17.88 -57.22 -8.04
N ASN A 498 19.16 -57.16 -8.42
CA ASN A 498 20.08 -58.28 -8.36
C ASN A 498 21.28 -58.04 -7.42
N GLY A 499 21.28 -56.93 -6.67
CA GLY A 499 22.36 -56.59 -5.74
C GLY A 499 23.65 -56.08 -6.39
N CYS A 500 23.63 -55.57 -7.63
CA CYS A 500 24.85 -55.13 -8.34
C CYS A 500 25.65 -53.96 -7.73
N GLY A 501 25.19 -53.30 -6.66
CA GLY A 501 25.95 -52.22 -6.01
C GLY A 501 25.83 -50.83 -6.62
N ARG A 502 25.42 -50.71 -7.89
CA ARG A 502 25.45 -49.41 -8.60
C ARG A 502 24.67 -48.29 -7.90
N CYS A 503 23.55 -48.62 -7.25
CA CYS A 503 22.75 -47.67 -6.49
C CYS A 503 23.49 -47.13 -5.25
N ALA A 504 24.32 -47.96 -4.59
CA ALA A 504 25.18 -47.54 -3.48
C ALA A 504 26.30 -46.62 -3.96
N ASP A 505 26.96 -46.94 -5.09
CA ASP A 505 28.06 -46.13 -5.63
C ASP A 505 27.68 -44.68 -5.94
N VAL A 506 26.43 -44.45 -6.38
CA VAL A 506 25.94 -43.10 -6.69
C VAL A 506 25.39 -42.34 -5.48
N CYS A 507 25.22 -43.03 -4.35
CA CYS A 507 24.69 -42.47 -3.12
C CYS A 507 25.74 -41.63 -2.42
N LYS A 508 25.53 -40.31 -2.33
CA LYS A 508 26.50 -39.40 -1.69
C LYS A 508 26.29 -39.21 -0.19
N VAL A 509 25.29 -39.89 0.38
CA VAL A 509 24.89 -39.80 1.79
C VAL A 509 24.85 -41.17 2.45
N ASP A 510 25.46 -42.17 1.79
CA ASP A 510 25.61 -43.55 2.28
C ASP A 510 24.30 -44.17 2.81
N ALA A 511 23.18 -43.82 2.18
CA ALA A 511 21.85 -44.29 2.57
C ALA A 511 21.48 -45.66 2.00
N ILE A 512 22.37 -46.32 1.25
CA ILE A 512 22.06 -47.54 0.53
C ILE A 512 23.02 -48.64 0.95
N ASP A 513 22.45 -49.76 1.39
CA ASP A 513 23.17 -50.97 1.76
C ASP A 513 22.79 -52.10 0.80
N VAL A 514 23.73 -52.99 0.48
CA VAL A 514 23.51 -54.09 -0.46
C VAL A 514 23.78 -55.40 0.26
N ARG A 515 22.77 -56.28 0.30
CA ARG A 515 22.87 -57.59 0.96
C ARG A 515 22.36 -58.68 0.03
N GLY A 516 23.25 -59.59 -0.34
CA GLY A 516 22.93 -60.65 -1.29
C GLY A 516 22.47 -60.09 -2.63
N LYS A 517 21.28 -60.52 -3.08
CA LYS A 517 20.71 -60.14 -4.38
C LYS A 517 19.80 -58.92 -4.34
N THR A 518 19.77 -58.15 -3.24
CA THR A 518 18.89 -56.98 -3.14
C THR A 518 19.58 -55.80 -2.47
N SER A 519 18.96 -54.62 -2.58
CA SER A 519 19.43 -53.37 -1.99
C SER A 519 18.40 -52.82 -1.02
N TYR A 520 18.86 -52.13 0.03
CA TYR A 520 18.03 -51.54 1.06
C TYR A 520 18.30 -50.04 1.14
N THR A 521 17.29 -49.24 1.50
CA THR A 521 17.43 -47.80 1.70
C THR A 521 17.23 -47.47 3.17
N ASN A 522 18.22 -46.82 3.79
CA ASN A 522 18.09 -46.18 5.09
C ASN A 522 17.45 -44.79 4.93
N TYR A 523 16.14 -44.70 5.19
CA TYR A 523 15.38 -43.47 5.03
C TYR A 523 15.75 -42.37 6.04
N ASN A 524 16.49 -42.68 7.11
CA ASN A 524 17.02 -41.65 8.03
C ASN A 524 18.22 -40.88 7.43
N LEU A 525 18.91 -41.47 6.45
CA LEU A 525 20.04 -40.85 5.73
C LEU A 525 19.64 -40.38 4.33
N CYS A 526 18.68 -41.05 3.70
CA CYS A 526 18.24 -40.72 2.35
C CYS A 526 17.65 -39.31 2.29
N ILE A 527 18.19 -38.48 1.42
CA ILE A 527 17.70 -37.10 1.20
C ILE A 527 16.68 -36.99 0.06
N GLY A 528 16.28 -38.12 -0.54
CA GLY A 528 15.32 -38.15 -1.65
C GLY A 528 15.85 -37.56 -2.95
N CYS A 529 17.12 -37.76 -3.30
CA CYS A 529 17.71 -37.16 -4.52
C CYS A 529 17.42 -37.93 -5.82
N GLY A 530 16.79 -39.10 -5.76
CA GLY A 530 16.45 -39.93 -6.94
C GLY A 530 17.62 -40.51 -7.74
N LYS A 531 18.89 -40.17 -7.45
CA LYS A 531 20.06 -40.60 -8.25
C LYS A 531 20.17 -42.12 -8.40
N CYS A 532 19.90 -42.87 -7.34
CA CYS A 532 19.96 -44.33 -7.37
C CYS A 532 18.87 -44.98 -8.23
N ILE A 533 17.74 -44.30 -8.45
CA ILE A 533 16.68 -44.74 -9.37
C ILE A 533 17.18 -44.57 -10.80
N LYS A 534 17.60 -43.34 -11.14
CA LYS A 534 18.12 -42.99 -12.48
C LYS A 534 19.35 -43.80 -12.89
N ALA A 535 20.20 -44.18 -11.93
CA ALA A 535 21.44 -44.91 -12.21
C ALA A 535 21.28 -46.43 -12.20
N CYS A 536 20.11 -46.98 -11.86
CA CYS A 536 19.91 -48.42 -11.75
C CYS A 536 19.94 -49.07 -13.14
N PRO A 537 20.91 -49.95 -13.46
CA PRO A 537 21.02 -50.53 -14.79
C PRO A 537 19.98 -51.65 -15.04
N ASN A 538 19.37 -52.17 -13.98
CA ASN A 538 18.44 -53.30 -14.05
C ASN A 538 17.01 -52.90 -13.68
N GLU A 539 16.71 -51.60 -13.59
CA GLU A 539 15.38 -51.10 -13.19
C GLU A 539 14.89 -51.64 -11.83
N GLY A 540 15.83 -52.18 -11.02
CA GLY A 540 15.60 -52.73 -9.69
C GLY A 540 15.23 -51.71 -8.61
N ARG A 541 15.09 -50.43 -8.98
CA ARG A 541 14.74 -49.33 -8.09
C ARG A 541 13.71 -48.43 -8.73
N GLU A 542 12.67 -48.15 -7.98
CA GLU A 542 11.52 -47.36 -8.42
C GLU A 542 11.18 -46.26 -7.40
N VAL A 543 10.18 -45.44 -7.74
CA VAL A 543 9.76 -44.32 -6.91
C VAL A 543 8.76 -44.81 -5.88
N LYS A 544 9.17 -44.76 -4.61
CA LYS A 544 8.28 -45.01 -3.49
C LYS A 544 7.34 -43.84 -3.24
N GLU A 545 7.92 -42.65 -3.18
CA GLU A 545 7.21 -41.41 -2.86
C GLU A 545 7.96 -40.24 -3.49
N GLU A 546 7.23 -39.32 -4.09
CA GLU A 546 7.77 -38.08 -4.65
C GLU A 546 6.86 -36.89 -4.31
N GLY A 547 7.42 -35.69 -4.41
CA GLY A 547 6.69 -34.47 -4.15
C GLY A 547 7.62 -33.39 -3.62
N TYR A 548 7.09 -32.56 -2.73
CA TYR A 548 7.80 -31.39 -2.23
C TYR A 548 7.99 -31.47 -0.72
N MET A 549 9.25 -31.40 -0.29
CA MET A 549 9.62 -31.16 1.10
C MET A 549 9.55 -29.64 1.36
N VAL A 550 8.66 -29.23 2.28
CA VAL A 550 8.40 -27.82 2.57
C VAL A 550 8.94 -27.42 3.95
N TYR A 551 9.48 -26.21 4.06
CA TYR A 551 10.02 -25.62 5.28
C TYR A 551 9.30 -24.31 5.58
N VAL A 552 8.94 -24.07 6.84
CA VAL A 552 8.25 -22.83 7.26
C VAL A 552 9.04 -22.11 8.34
N GLY A 553 9.16 -20.79 8.22
CA GLY A 553 9.77 -19.94 9.26
C GLY A 553 11.28 -19.74 9.13
N GLY A 554 11.88 -20.07 7.99
CA GLY A 554 13.30 -19.81 7.75
C GLY A 554 13.59 -18.31 7.59
N LYS A 555 14.80 -17.89 7.94
CA LYS A 555 15.25 -16.51 7.77
C LYS A 555 16.76 -16.47 7.52
N SER A 556 17.15 -15.58 6.61
CA SER A 556 18.52 -15.12 6.42
C SER A 556 18.64 -13.60 6.59
N GLY A 557 19.86 -13.10 6.78
CA GLY A 557 20.17 -11.68 6.98
C GLY A 557 20.94 -11.46 8.27
N ARG A 558 20.44 -10.58 9.15
CA ARG A 558 21.08 -10.26 10.44
C ARG A 558 21.36 -11.50 11.29
N ASP A 559 20.45 -12.46 11.25
CA ASP A 559 20.56 -13.76 11.91
C ASP A 559 20.03 -14.84 10.96
N ILE A 560 20.50 -16.07 11.15
CA ILE A 560 20.09 -17.25 10.40
C ILE A 560 19.13 -18.09 11.26
N VAL A 561 17.96 -18.42 10.72
CA VAL A 561 16.99 -19.34 11.32
C VAL A 561 16.64 -20.39 10.27
N PHE A 562 16.71 -21.67 10.65
CA PHE A 562 16.29 -22.77 9.80
C PHE A 562 14.77 -22.96 9.92
N GLY A 563 14.10 -23.08 8.77
CA GLY A 563 12.68 -23.38 8.72
C GLY A 563 12.37 -24.78 9.23
N VAL A 564 11.19 -24.94 9.82
CA VAL A 564 10.68 -26.22 10.32
C VAL A 564 10.23 -27.06 9.13
N PRO A 565 10.79 -28.28 8.94
CA PRO A 565 10.36 -29.16 7.87
C PRO A 565 8.95 -29.71 8.14
N LEU A 566 8.13 -29.76 7.10
CA LEU A 566 6.79 -30.35 7.10
C LEU A 566 6.79 -31.69 6.36
N ARG A 567 5.63 -32.34 6.29
CA ARG A 567 5.44 -33.55 5.47
C ARG A 567 5.51 -33.21 3.98
N LEU A 568 5.62 -34.25 3.15
CA LEU A 568 5.55 -34.09 1.71
C LEU A 568 4.19 -33.53 1.29
N MET A 569 4.23 -32.63 0.31
CA MET A 569 3.07 -31.94 -0.21
C MET A 569 3.07 -32.01 -1.73
N ASP A 570 1.88 -31.91 -2.30
CA ASP A 570 1.64 -31.58 -3.70
C ASP A 570 1.61 -30.06 -3.91
N VAL A 571 1.35 -29.64 -5.15
CA VAL A 571 1.34 -28.22 -5.53
C VAL A 571 0.19 -27.47 -4.84
N ASP A 572 -1.03 -28.03 -4.84
CA ASP A 572 -2.20 -27.39 -4.22
C ASP A 572 -2.01 -27.23 -2.71
N GLY A 573 -1.46 -28.25 -2.04
CA GLY A 573 -1.11 -28.18 -0.63
C GLY A 573 -0.11 -27.07 -0.32
N ILE A 574 0.87 -26.81 -1.20
CA ILE A 574 1.82 -25.70 -1.05
C ILE A 574 1.10 -24.35 -1.13
N ILE A 575 0.23 -24.17 -2.12
CA ILE A 575 -0.48 -22.90 -2.31
C ILE A 575 -1.35 -22.59 -1.09
N ASN A 576 -2.14 -23.56 -0.63
CA ASN A 576 -3.00 -23.41 0.55
C ASN A 576 -2.17 -23.18 1.82
N LEU A 577 -0.99 -23.82 1.94
CA LEU A 577 -0.08 -23.59 3.06
C LEU A 577 0.43 -22.15 3.08
N ILE A 578 0.88 -21.61 1.94
CA ILE A 578 1.38 -20.23 1.86
C ILE A 578 0.28 -19.26 2.29
N GLU A 579 -0.94 -19.44 1.79
CA GLU A 579 -2.10 -18.62 2.13
C GLU A 579 -2.40 -18.69 3.65
N SER A 580 -2.48 -19.89 4.21
CA SER A 580 -2.72 -20.09 5.64
C SER A 580 -1.60 -19.50 6.52
N VAL A 581 -0.32 -19.68 6.14
CA VAL A 581 0.81 -19.08 6.85
C VAL A 581 0.72 -17.56 6.82
N LEU A 582 0.38 -16.94 5.69
CA LEU A 582 0.22 -15.48 5.58
C LEU A 582 -0.92 -14.96 6.45
N LYS A 583 -2.06 -15.67 6.50
CA LYS A 583 -3.21 -15.34 7.38
C LYS A 583 -2.81 -15.40 8.85
N VAL A 584 -2.21 -16.51 9.29
CA VAL A 584 -1.78 -16.71 10.70
C VAL A 584 -0.64 -15.75 11.08
N TYR A 585 0.29 -15.49 10.16
CA TYR A 585 1.35 -14.52 10.36
C TYR A 585 0.78 -13.10 10.55
N SER A 586 -0.19 -12.71 9.74
CA SER A 586 -0.87 -11.40 9.85
C SER A 586 -1.67 -11.26 11.14
N LYS A 587 -2.31 -12.35 11.59
CA LYS A 587 -3.04 -12.39 12.85
C LYS A 587 -2.14 -12.20 14.07
N TYR A 588 -0.98 -12.85 14.09
CA TYR A 588 -0.12 -12.87 15.28
C TYR A 588 0.95 -11.79 15.31
N ALA A 589 1.28 -11.14 14.20
CA ALA A 589 2.33 -10.12 14.16
C ALA A 589 1.93 -8.90 14.99
N GLU A 590 2.77 -8.53 15.96
CA GLU A 590 2.52 -7.35 16.82
C GLU A 590 3.25 -6.11 16.32
N LYS A 591 4.38 -6.31 15.63
CA LYS A 591 5.27 -5.23 15.18
C LYS A 591 5.53 -5.34 13.68
N PRO A 592 4.59 -4.89 12.83
CA PRO A 592 4.80 -4.83 11.40
C PRO A 592 6.10 -4.07 11.04
N GLN A 593 6.69 -4.39 9.88
CA GLN A 593 8.02 -3.94 9.43
C GLN A 593 9.22 -4.35 10.31
N ARG A 594 9.00 -4.93 11.49
CA ARG A 594 10.05 -5.24 12.47
C ARG A 594 10.11 -6.71 12.84
N GLU A 595 8.98 -7.40 12.80
CA GLU A 595 8.87 -8.82 13.08
C GLU A 595 8.87 -9.63 11.77
N ARG A 596 9.69 -10.68 11.69
CA ARG A 596 9.65 -11.65 10.58
C ARG A 596 8.83 -12.86 11.00
N LEU A 597 8.39 -13.69 10.05
CA LEU A 597 7.66 -14.92 10.32
C LEU A 597 8.34 -15.76 11.41
N SER A 598 9.65 -15.97 11.30
CA SER A 598 10.44 -16.73 12.27
C SER A 598 10.34 -16.19 13.70
N ALA A 599 10.28 -14.86 13.87
CA ALA A 599 10.18 -14.22 15.18
C ALA A 599 8.76 -14.36 15.76
N VAL A 600 7.72 -14.21 14.91
CA VAL A 600 6.33 -14.49 15.31
C VAL A 600 6.18 -15.93 15.77
N MET A 601 6.68 -16.90 14.98
CA MET A 601 6.65 -18.32 15.33
C MET A 601 7.37 -18.60 16.64
N SER A 602 8.51 -17.96 16.89
CA SER A 602 9.25 -18.12 18.15
C SER A 602 8.49 -17.55 19.34
N ARG A 603 7.83 -16.39 19.20
CA ARG A 603 7.08 -15.73 20.29
C ARG A 603 5.77 -16.46 20.62
N VAL A 604 5.01 -16.86 19.60
CA VAL A 604 3.74 -17.59 19.76
C VAL A 604 3.96 -19.03 20.21
N GLY A 605 5.12 -19.60 19.89
CA GLY A 605 5.42 -21.02 20.02
C GLY A 605 5.19 -21.74 18.69
N VAL A 606 6.24 -22.38 18.18
CA VAL A 606 6.26 -23.00 16.84
C VAL A 606 5.14 -24.04 16.66
N GLY A 607 4.91 -24.88 17.67
CA GLY A 607 3.85 -25.90 17.64
C GLY A 607 2.46 -25.28 17.49
N ARG A 608 2.13 -24.33 18.36
CA ARG A 608 0.86 -23.59 18.34
C ARG A 608 0.65 -22.87 17.00
N PHE A 609 1.68 -22.20 16.49
CA PHE A 609 1.60 -21.50 15.21
C PHE A 609 1.28 -22.47 14.07
N LEU A 610 2.00 -23.60 13.98
CA LEU A 610 1.79 -24.58 12.92
C LEU A 610 0.48 -25.35 13.05
N GLU A 611 -0.03 -25.55 14.27
CA GLU A 611 -1.34 -26.14 14.51
C GLU A 611 -2.46 -25.25 13.97
N GLU A 612 -2.38 -23.94 14.19
CA GLU A 612 -3.35 -23.00 13.63
C GLU A 612 -3.28 -22.91 12.10
N VAL A 613 -2.06 -22.94 11.54
CA VAL A 613 -1.86 -23.02 10.08
C VAL A 613 -2.55 -24.27 9.51
N LYS A 614 -2.43 -25.43 10.18
CA LYS A 614 -3.10 -26.68 9.76
C LYS A 614 -4.61 -26.61 9.89
N SER A 615 -5.14 -25.96 10.92
CA SER A 615 -6.58 -25.76 11.08
C SER A 615 -7.16 -24.91 9.94
N GLY A 616 -6.41 -23.89 9.49
CA GLY A 616 -6.78 -23.08 8.32
C GLY A 616 -6.91 -23.91 7.03
N LEU A 617 -6.03 -24.90 6.83
CA LEU A 617 -6.07 -25.79 5.66
C LEU A 617 -7.32 -26.67 5.59
N LYS A 618 -7.89 -27.05 6.75
CA LYS A 618 -9.07 -27.93 6.80
C LYS A 618 -10.38 -27.21 6.48
N ASN A 619 -10.47 -25.92 6.81
CA ASN A 619 -11.70 -25.15 6.64
C ASN A 619 -11.95 -24.76 5.16
N GLU A 620 -10.91 -24.66 4.34
CA GLU A 620 -11.05 -24.35 2.91
C GLU A 620 -11.49 -25.56 2.07
N ASN A 621 -11.17 -26.79 2.51
CA ASN A 621 -11.63 -28.01 1.84
C ASN A 621 -13.13 -28.33 2.06
N ASN A 622 -13.78 -27.69 3.03
CA ASN A 622 -15.21 -27.87 3.31
C ASN A 622 -16.11 -26.83 2.59
N ASN A 623 -15.52 -25.83 1.93
CA ASN A 623 -16.22 -24.77 1.21
C ASN A 623 -15.96 -24.80 -0.33
N ARG A 624 -15.46 -25.92 -0.85
CA ARG A 624 -15.32 -26.18 -2.30
C ARG A 624 -16.27 -27.28 -2.74
#